data_AF-A0AAD1WC36-F1
#
_entry.id   AF-A0AAD1WC36-F1
#
_cell.length_a   1.000
_cell.length_b   1.000
_cell.length_c   1.000
_cell.angle_alpha   90.00
_cell.angle_beta   90.00
_cell.angle_gamma   90.00
#
_symmetry.space_group_name_H-M   'P 1'
#
loop_
_entity.id
_entity.type
_entity.pdbx_description
1 polymer ?
#
loop_
_entity_poly.entity_id
_entity_poly.type
_entity_poly.pdbx_seq_one_letter_code
_entity_poly.pdbx_strand_id
1 'polypeptide(L)'
;MQSSTLTCDLTMIRYFEDYEYFEDGDIIIGGVFTVNRYMKRFSKHPMKIISYRQCLLPRAIHYKNLLAFFLSIQDINTESKILPNATLGYHVYDSCSDEMKAVKSILQILSGPGKTIPNYSCTEGGKLAGVIGDHYSITTIPMAQILGVYRYTQINYGATSLILSDRNVYPTFFQTMQNNQDNYSVLSKLLKYFGWTRVRIFASDDDMGEEETQVL
;
A
#
# COMPACT_ATOMS: atom_id res chain seq x y z
N MET A 1 -2.37 -42.07 19.55
CA MET A 1 -1.49 -40.90 19.38
C MET A 1 -1.93 -40.17 18.12
N GLN A 2 -2.82 -39.18 18.26
CA GLN A 2 -3.32 -38.39 17.13
C GLN A 2 -2.44 -37.14 17.05
N SER A 3 -1.54 -37.12 16.07
CA SER A 3 -0.66 -35.98 15.80
C SER A 3 -1.53 -34.82 15.33
N SER A 4 -1.87 -33.90 16.24
CA SER A 4 -2.46 -32.61 15.90
C SER A 4 -1.39 -31.80 15.16
N THR A 5 -1.46 -31.80 13.83
CA THR A 5 -0.73 -30.81 13.03
C THR A 5 -1.22 -29.44 13.46
N LEU A 6 -0.37 -28.66 14.11
CA LEU A 6 -0.57 -27.23 14.34
C LEU A 6 -0.53 -26.54 12.96
N THR A 7 -1.65 -26.57 12.26
CA THR A 7 -1.83 -25.76 11.06
C THR A 7 -2.07 -24.33 11.53
N CYS A 8 -1.06 -23.45 11.38
CA CYS A 8 -1.25 -22.02 11.52
C CYS A 8 -2.22 -21.55 10.43
N ASP A 9 -3.52 -21.51 10.74
CA ASP A 9 -4.54 -21.01 9.83
C ASP A 9 -4.71 -19.51 10.03
N LEU A 10 -4.18 -18.71 9.10
CA LEU A 10 -4.31 -17.26 9.18
C LEU A 10 -5.72 -16.86 8.74
N THR A 11 -6.54 -16.45 9.70
CA THR A 11 -7.94 -16.08 9.43
C THR A 11 -8.02 -14.65 8.90
N MET A 12 -8.12 -14.53 7.58
CA MET A 12 -8.24 -13.23 6.91
C MET A 12 -9.57 -12.57 7.22
N ILE A 13 -9.54 -11.24 7.42
CA ILE A 13 -10.75 -10.44 7.58
C ILE A 13 -11.60 -10.55 6.31
N ARG A 14 -12.91 -10.72 6.52
CA ARG A 14 -13.90 -10.84 5.44
C ARG A 14 -14.40 -9.47 5.00
N TYR A 15 -14.47 -9.28 3.69
CA TYR A 15 -14.97 -8.08 3.05
C TYR A 15 -16.21 -8.45 2.24
N PHE A 16 -17.19 -7.54 2.17
CA PHE A 16 -18.43 -7.77 1.44
C PHE A 16 -18.20 -7.81 -0.07
N GLU A 17 -17.37 -6.90 -0.57
CA GLU A 17 -16.89 -6.83 -1.95
C GLU A 17 -15.39 -6.56 -1.88
N ASP A 18 -14.58 -7.56 -2.22
CA ASP A 18 -13.12 -7.44 -2.31
C ASP A 18 -12.75 -7.53 -3.79
N TYR A 19 -12.27 -6.42 -4.36
CA TYR A 19 -11.84 -6.37 -5.75
C TYR A 19 -10.36 -6.73 -5.82
N GLU A 20 -10.08 -7.76 -6.59
CA GLU A 20 -8.73 -8.27 -6.81
C GLU A 20 -8.50 -8.33 -8.32
N TYR A 21 -7.41 -7.74 -8.79
CA TYR A 21 -7.05 -7.74 -10.20
C TYR A 21 -5.80 -8.58 -10.40
N PHE A 22 -5.89 -9.57 -11.28
CA PHE A 22 -4.83 -10.53 -11.52
C PHE A 22 -4.59 -10.71 -13.01
N GLU A 23 -3.32 -10.73 -13.37
CA GLU A 23 -2.85 -11.11 -14.69
C GLU A 23 -1.54 -11.86 -14.54
N ASP A 24 -1.44 -13.02 -15.20
CA ASP A 24 -0.24 -13.84 -15.17
C ASP A 24 0.86 -13.23 -16.05
N GLY A 25 2.11 -13.51 -15.69
CA GLY A 25 3.28 -13.16 -16.49
C GLY A 25 4.53 -13.82 -15.96
N ASP A 26 5.62 -13.74 -16.72
CA ASP A 26 6.93 -14.27 -16.30
C ASP A 26 7.45 -13.56 -15.04
N ILE A 27 7.11 -12.29 -14.90
CA ILE A 27 7.47 -11.42 -13.78
C ILE A 27 6.20 -10.78 -13.25
N ILE A 28 5.96 -10.87 -11.94
CA ILE A 28 4.78 -10.31 -11.29
C ILE A 28 5.14 -9.01 -10.58
N ILE A 29 4.34 -7.97 -10.81
CA ILE A 29 4.37 -6.72 -10.03
C ILE A 29 3.19 -6.71 -9.06
N GLY A 30 3.48 -6.66 -7.76
CA GLY A 30 2.45 -6.45 -6.74
C GLY A 30 1.98 -5.00 -6.76
N GLY A 31 0.70 -4.76 -6.55
CA GLY A 31 0.13 -3.42 -6.48
C GLY A 31 -0.84 -3.28 -5.32
N VAL A 32 -0.67 -2.22 -4.54
CA VAL A 32 -1.68 -1.80 -3.57
C VAL A 32 -2.05 -0.36 -3.88
N PHE A 33 -3.29 -0.16 -4.32
CA PHE A 33 -3.79 1.14 -4.74
C PHE A 33 -5.01 1.53 -3.93
N THR A 34 -4.92 2.60 -3.17
CA THR A 34 -6.10 3.24 -2.60
C THR A 34 -7.02 3.65 -3.74
N VAL A 35 -8.21 3.05 -3.84
CA VAL A 35 -9.32 3.49 -4.71
C VAL A 35 -10.44 4.06 -3.86
N ASN A 36 -10.81 3.34 -2.81
CA ASN A 36 -11.79 3.75 -1.81
C ASN A 36 -11.13 4.46 -0.63
N ARG A 37 -11.83 5.44 -0.03
CA ARG A 37 -11.27 6.25 1.07
C ARG A 37 -11.82 5.93 2.44
N TYR A 38 -12.79 5.02 2.52
CA TYR A 38 -13.47 4.77 3.76
C TYR A 38 -13.80 3.30 3.93
N MET A 39 -13.41 2.74 5.08
CA MET A 39 -13.74 1.39 5.47
C MET A 39 -14.90 1.40 6.47
N LYS A 40 -16.06 0.87 6.06
CA LYS A 40 -17.20 0.67 6.97
C LYS A 40 -17.16 -0.73 7.57
N ARG A 41 -17.30 -0.82 8.89
CA ARG A 41 -17.41 -2.07 9.62
C ARG A 41 -18.87 -2.35 9.93
N PHE A 42 -19.38 -3.50 9.48
CA PHE A 42 -20.72 -3.98 9.78
C PHE A 42 -20.64 -5.12 10.79
N SER A 43 -21.49 -5.08 11.82
CA SER A 43 -21.69 -6.21 12.73
C SER A 43 -23.08 -6.79 12.52
N LYS A 44 -23.17 -8.06 12.13
CA LYS A 44 -24.45 -8.79 12.10
C LYS A 44 -24.64 -9.51 13.43
N HIS A 45 -25.42 -8.90 14.31
CA HIS A 45 -25.93 -9.40 15.60
C HIS A 45 -24.92 -9.51 16.76
N PRO A 46 -25.37 -9.28 18.01
CA PRO A 46 -24.54 -9.35 19.21
C PRO A 46 -24.03 -10.78 19.56
N MET A 47 -24.53 -11.83 18.90
CA MET A 47 -24.18 -13.23 19.20
C MET A 47 -23.32 -13.94 18.13
N LYS A 48 -23.00 -13.32 16.98
CA LYS A 48 -22.10 -13.90 15.97
C LYS A 48 -20.99 -12.91 15.62
N ILE A 49 -19.74 -13.29 15.87
CA ILE A 49 -18.52 -12.52 15.60
C ILE A 49 -18.19 -12.57 14.09
N ILE A 50 -19.15 -12.27 13.21
CA ILE A 50 -18.85 -12.10 11.78
C ILE A 50 -19.06 -10.63 11.46
N SER A 51 -17.95 -9.88 11.61
CA SER A 51 -17.88 -8.51 11.13
C SER A 51 -17.50 -8.52 9.65
N TYR A 52 -18.31 -7.87 8.81
CA TYR A 52 -17.99 -7.65 7.40
C TYR A 52 -17.45 -6.24 7.25
N ARG A 53 -16.41 -6.07 6.45
CA ARG A 53 -15.88 -4.76 6.09
C ARG A 53 -16.26 -4.41 4.65
N GLN A 54 -16.54 -3.15 4.38
CA GLN A 54 -16.84 -2.66 3.03
C GLN A 54 -16.06 -1.39 2.74
N CYS A 55 -15.42 -1.37 1.58
CA CYS A 55 -14.76 -0.21 1.03
C CYS A 55 -15.78 0.72 0.38
N LEU A 56 -15.73 2.01 0.72
CA LEU A 56 -16.69 3.03 0.28
C LEU A 56 -15.96 4.29 -0.15
N LEU A 57 -16.71 5.17 -0.84
CA LEU A 57 -16.27 6.48 -1.31
C LEU A 57 -15.10 6.40 -2.32
N PRO A 58 -15.34 5.81 -3.51
CA PRO A 58 -14.33 5.75 -4.55
C PRO A 58 -13.94 7.14 -5.06
N ARG A 59 -12.63 7.38 -5.09
CA ARG A 59 -11.89 8.50 -5.71
C ARG A 59 -11.71 8.41 -7.21
N ALA A 60 -12.26 9.32 -8.03
CA ALA A 60 -11.85 9.40 -9.45
C ALA A 60 -10.33 9.63 -9.61
N ILE A 61 -9.74 10.50 -8.78
CA ILE A 61 -8.30 10.77 -8.77
C ILE A 61 -7.46 9.53 -8.41
N HIS A 62 -7.99 8.72 -7.49
CA HIS A 62 -7.35 7.50 -7.02
C HIS A 62 -7.44 6.39 -8.08
N TYR A 63 -8.60 6.27 -8.72
CA TYR A 63 -8.82 5.36 -9.84
C TYR A 63 -7.88 5.67 -11.02
N LYS A 64 -7.56 6.95 -11.26
CA LYS A 64 -6.57 7.33 -12.28
C LYS A 64 -5.19 6.71 -12.04
N ASN A 65 -4.75 6.60 -10.79
CA ASN A 65 -3.45 5.98 -10.46
C ASN A 65 -3.46 4.48 -10.77
N LEU A 66 -4.55 3.79 -10.45
CA LEU A 66 -4.75 2.38 -10.79
C LEU A 66 -4.77 2.18 -12.31
N LEU A 67 -5.49 3.02 -13.06
CA LEU A 67 -5.49 2.97 -14.52
C LEU A 67 -4.10 3.22 -15.11
N ALA A 68 -3.37 4.21 -14.59
CA ALA A 68 -2.01 4.51 -15.04
C ALA A 68 -1.07 3.31 -14.85
N PHE A 69 -1.24 2.55 -13.77
CA PHE A 69 -0.51 1.30 -13.56
C PHE A 69 -0.83 0.28 -14.66
N PHE A 70 -2.11 -0.01 -14.92
CA PHE A 70 -2.49 -0.99 -15.95
C PHE A 70 -2.01 -0.58 -17.35
N LEU A 71 -2.15 0.69 -17.71
CA LEU A 71 -1.63 1.23 -18.96
C LEU A 71 -0.10 1.07 -19.04
N SER A 72 0.63 1.33 -17.96
CA SER A 72 2.08 1.17 -17.93
C SER A 72 2.51 -0.29 -18.13
N ILE A 73 1.80 -1.25 -17.53
CA ILE A 73 2.06 -2.68 -17.76
C ILE A 73 1.81 -3.04 -19.23
N GLN A 74 0.70 -2.59 -19.79
CA GLN A 74 0.35 -2.84 -21.20
C GLN A 74 1.41 -2.27 -22.15
N ASP A 75 1.85 -1.03 -21.91
CA ASP A 75 2.87 -0.37 -22.73
C ASP A 75 4.21 -1.11 -22.65
N ILE A 76 4.63 -1.55 -21.46
CA ILE A 76 5.86 -2.31 -21.27
C ILE A 76 5.80 -3.66 -21.98
N ASN A 77 4.69 -4.39 -21.86
CA ASN A 77 4.50 -5.67 -22.53
C ASN A 77 4.45 -5.55 -24.06
N THR A 78 4.06 -4.38 -24.58
CA THR A 78 4.02 -4.10 -26.02
C THR A 78 5.39 -3.70 -26.57
N GLU A 79 6.22 -3.00 -25.79
CA GLU A 79 7.54 -2.52 -26.20
C GLU A 79 8.64 -3.54 -25.88
N SER A 80 8.93 -4.41 -26.86
CA SER A 80 9.96 -5.46 -26.77
C SER A 80 11.37 -4.99 -26.36
N LYS A 81 11.69 -3.69 -26.50
CA LYS A 81 12.98 -3.12 -26.08
C LYS A 81 13.12 -2.96 -24.57
N ILE A 82 12.01 -2.79 -23.83
CA ILE A 82 12.04 -2.58 -22.38
C ILE A 82 12.25 -3.92 -21.66
N LEU A 83 11.44 -4.92 -22.03
CA LEU A 83 11.51 -6.26 -21.45
C LEU A 83 11.49 -7.33 -22.56
N PRO A 84 12.65 -7.69 -23.13
CA PRO A 84 12.70 -8.64 -24.23
C PRO A 84 12.40 -10.06 -23.72
N ASN A 85 11.50 -10.76 -24.41
CA ASN A 85 11.14 -12.17 -24.17
C ASN A 85 10.59 -12.47 -22.77
N ALA A 86 10.02 -11.49 -22.07
CA ALA A 86 9.31 -11.72 -20.83
C ALA A 86 8.08 -10.80 -20.74
N THR A 87 7.05 -11.27 -20.06
CA THR A 87 5.84 -10.49 -19.80
C THR A 87 5.75 -10.08 -18.33
N LEU A 88 5.23 -8.89 -18.10
CA LEU A 88 4.79 -8.43 -16.78
C LEU A 88 3.34 -8.86 -16.55
N GLY A 89 3.12 -9.60 -15.47
CA GLY A 89 1.82 -9.78 -14.83
C GLY A 89 1.69 -8.92 -13.57
N TYR A 90 0.56 -8.98 -12.90
CA TYR A 90 0.32 -8.22 -11.67
C TYR A 90 -0.68 -8.87 -10.73
N HIS A 91 -0.49 -8.60 -9.43
CA HIS A 91 -1.47 -8.87 -8.38
C HIS A 91 -1.82 -7.55 -7.70
N VAL A 92 -3.03 -7.04 -7.92
CA VAL A 92 -3.43 -5.69 -7.47
C VAL A 92 -4.65 -5.72 -6.56
N TYR A 93 -4.57 -4.97 -5.47
CA TYR A 93 -5.62 -4.87 -4.45
C TYR A 93 -5.89 -3.42 -4.04
N ASP A 94 -7.13 -3.15 -3.63
CA ASP A 94 -7.48 -1.88 -2.98
C ASP A 94 -7.11 -1.89 -1.49
N SER A 95 -6.38 -0.87 -1.02
CA SER A 95 -6.10 -0.70 0.42
C SER A 95 -7.30 -0.11 1.17
N CYS A 96 -8.20 0.56 0.46
CA CYS A 96 -9.35 1.25 0.99
C CYS A 96 -9.00 2.30 2.07
N SER A 97 -7.77 2.84 2.03
CA SER A 97 -7.21 3.73 3.06
C SER A 97 -7.22 3.14 4.49
N ASP A 98 -7.24 1.81 4.63
CA ASP A 98 -7.29 1.11 5.92
C ASP A 98 -6.03 0.23 6.08
N GLU A 99 -5.29 0.45 7.16
CA GLU A 99 -4.02 -0.22 7.45
C GLU A 99 -4.13 -1.74 7.42
N MET A 100 -5.18 -2.27 8.04
CA MET A 100 -5.41 -3.72 8.12
C MET A 100 -5.72 -4.32 6.76
N LYS A 101 -6.44 -3.59 5.90
CA LYS A 101 -6.68 -4.02 4.51
C LYS A 101 -5.39 -3.94 3.70
N ALA A 102 -4.57 -2.90 3.85
CA ALA A 102 -3.26 -2.82 3.21
C ALA A 102 -2.34 -3.98 3.60
N VAL A 103 -2.26 -4.32 4.89
CA VAL A 103 -1.54 -5.50 5.40
C VAL A 103 -2.07 -6.79 4.78
N LYS A 104 -3.41 -6.97 4.76
CA LYS A 104 -4.05 -8.11 4.10
C LYS A 104 -3.60 -8.22 2.63
N SER A 105 -3.65 -7.12 1.89
CA SER A 105 -3.27 -7.07 0.48
C SER A 105 -1.81 -7.48 0.27
N ILE A 106 -0.88 -7.01 1.11
CA ILE A 106 0.54 -7.44 1.02
C ILE A 106 0.69 -8.93 1.29
N LEU A 107 0.03 -9.46 2.32
CA LEU A 107 0.11 -10.90 2.60
C LEU A 107 -0.46 -11.73 1.43
N GLN A 108 -1.53 -11.27 0.79
CA GLN A 108 -2.08 -11.89 -0.40
C GLN A 108 -1.09 -11.83 -1.58
N ILE A 109 -0.48 -10.67 -1.85
CA ILE A 109 0.54 -10.51 -2.90
C ILE A 109 1.71 -11.48 -2.67
N LEU A 110 2.26 -11.53 -1.44
CA LEU A 110 3.39 -12.40 -1.09
C LEU A 110 3.02 -13.89 -1.18
N SER A 111 1.78 -14.24 -0.87
CA SER A 111 1.29 -15.62 -0.96
C SER A 111 0.92 -16.02 -2.39
N GLY A 112 0.69 -15.08 -3.30
CA GLY A 112 0.14 -15.37 -4.62
C GLY A 112 -1.36 -15.70 -4.62
N PRO A 113 -1.91 -16.12 -5.76
CA PRO A 113 -3.32 -16.43 -5.90
C PRO A 113 -3.74 -17.60 -5.01
N GLY A 114 -4.99 -17.57 -4.52
CA GLY A 114 -5.55 -18.62 -3.68
C GLY A 114 -5.47 -18.31 -2.17
N LYS A 115 -5.17 -19.34 -1.36
CA LYS A 115 -5.15 -19.20 0.10
C LYS A 115 -3.91 -18.43 0.54
N THR A 116 -4.10 -17.37 1.31
CA THR A 116 -3.02 -16.62 1.94
C THR A 116 -2.32 -17.49 2.99
N ILE A 117 -1.05 -17.78 2.77
CA ILE A 117 -0.23 -18.58 3.67
C ILE A 117 1.08 -17.80 3.87
N PRO A 118 1.33 -17.23 5.06
CA PRO A 118 2.57 -16.51 5.33
C PRO A 118 3.79 -17.36 5.01
N ASN A 119 4.82 -16.75 4.40
CA ASN A 119 6.06 -17.42 4.03
C ASN A 119 5.92 -18.59 3.03
N TYR A 120 4.77 -18.71 2.35
CA TYR A 120 4.59 -19.68 1.29
C TYR A 120 3.93 -19.01 0.07
N SER A 121 4.53 -19.17 -1.10
CA SER A 121 3.98 -18.66 -2.35
C SER A 121 3.26 -19.79 -3.08
N CYS A 122 1.95 -19.60 -3.28
CA CYS A 122 1.05 -20.45 -4.05
C CYS A 122 1.09 -20.14 -5.56
N THR A 123 2.01 -19.29 -6.03
CA THR A 123 2.18 -19.01 -7.46
C THR A 123 2.76 -20.22 -8.19
N GLU A 124 2.00 -20.79 -9.14
CA GLU A 124 2.49 -21.85 -10.04
C GLU A 124 3.37 -21.29 -11.17
N GLY A 125 3.38 -19.96 -11.38
CA GLY A 125 4.19 -19.25 -12.36
C GLY A 125 4.41 -17.78 -11.99
N GLY A 126 5.44 -17.16 -12.57
CA GLY A 126 5.78 -15.75 -12.36
C GLY A 126 6.50 -15.46 -11.04
N LYS A 127 7.60 -14.70 -11.08
CA LYS A 127 8.32 -14.28 -9.86
C LYS A 127 7.92 -12.87 -9.46
N LEU A 128 7.50 -12.67 -8.21
CA LEU A 128 7.28 -11.33 -7.66
C LEU A 128 8.59 -10.54 -7.69
N ALA A 129 8.63 -9.43 -8.42
CA ALA A 129 9.81 -8.57 -8.49
C ALA A 129 9.81 -7.46 -7.44
N GLY A 130 8.62 -7.00 -7.04
CA GLY A 130 8.45 -5.91 -6.09
C GLY A 130 7.00 -5.46 -6.01
N VAL A 131 6.76 -4.45 -5.18
CA VAL A 131 5.42 -3.91 -4.93
C VAL A 131 5.37 -2.41 -5.21
N ILE A 132 4.32 -1.97 -5.89
CA ILE A 132 4.01 -0.56 -6.10
C ILE A 132 2.88 -0.14 -5.15
N GLY A 133 3.04 1.03 -4.52
CA GLY A 133 2.04 1.65 -3.65
C GLY A 133 2.45 1.79 -2.19
N ASP A 134 1.60 2.30 -1.30
CA ASP A 134 0.24 2.84 -1.55
C ASP A 134 0.22 4.39 -1.54
N HIS A 135 -0.96 5.02 -1.61
CA HIS A 135 -1.13 6.47 -1.65
C HIS A 135 -0.95 7.16 -0.29
N TYR A 136 -1.46 6.59 0.81
CA TYR A 136 -1.40 7.23 2.12
C TYR A 136 -0.24 6.67 2.96
N SER A 137 0.40 7.52 3.77
CA SER A 137 1.48 7.10 4.68
C SER A 137 0.99 6.05 5.66
N ILE A 138 -0.21 6.23 6.22
CA ILE A 138 -0.81 5.31 7.21
C ILE A 138 -0.92 3.87 6.68
N THR A 139 -1.26 3.68 5.41
CA THR A 139 -1.29 2.33 4.79
C THR A 139 0.09 1.87 4.33
N THR A 140 0.93 2.79 3.89
CA THR A 140 2.26 2.51 3.33
C THR A 140 3.26 2.03 4.38
N ILE A 141 3.26 2.61 5.58
CA ILE A 141 4.17 2.28 6.68
C ILE A 141 4.11 0.79 7.04
N PRO A 142 2.95 0.20 7.36
CA PRO A 142 2.88 -1.23 7.68
C PRO A 142 3.21 -2.13 6.48
N MET A 143 2.92 -1.69 5.25
CA MET A 143 3.37 -2.41 4.05
C MET A 143 4.89 -2.47 3.96
N ALA A 144 5.56 -1.34 4.18
CA ALA A 144 7.02 -1.22 4.12
C ALA A 144 7.72 -2.06 5.19
N GLN A 145 7.15 -2.13 6.39
CA GLN A 145 7.64 -3.00 7.46
C GLN A 145 7.63 -4.48 7.04
N ILE A 146 6.51 -4.95 6.49
CA ILE A 146 6.39 -6.34 6.05
C ILE A 146 7.33 -6.61 4.88
N LEU A 147 7.30 -5.78 3.83
CA LEU A 147 8.15 -5.96 2.65
C LEU A 147 9.64 -5.88 2.98
N GLY A 148 10.03 -5.06 3.97
CA GLY A 148 11.39 -5.01 4.49
C GLY A 148 11.86 -6.33 5.11
N VAL A 149 10.98 -7.03 5.83
CA VAL A 149 11.27 -8.37 6.39
C VAL A 149 11.48 -9.40 5.27
N TYR A 150 10.61 -9.39 4.26
CA TYR A 150 10.69 -10.29 3.11
C TYR A 150 11.71 -9.87 2.04
N ARG A 151 12.39 -8.71 2.23
CA ARG A 151 13.37 -8.13 1.31
C ARG A 151 12.83 -7.85 -0.09
N TYR A 152 11.55 -7.52 -0.21
CA TYR A 152 10.96 -7.02 -1.45
C TYR A 152 11.05 -5.51 -1.53
N THR A 153 11.36 -5.01 -2.72
CA THR A 153 11.39 -3.57 -3.00
C THR A 153 9.97 -3.02 -3.08
N GLN A 154 9.72 -1.92 -2.37
CA GLN A 154 8.49 -1.15 -2.47
C GLN A 154 8.78 0.17 -3.17
N ILE A 155 8.06 0.46 -4.25
CA ILE A 155 8.10 1.75 -4.95
C ILE A 155 6.78 2.47 -4.70
N ASN A 156 6.83 3.53 -3.91
CA ASN A 156 5.68 4.29 -3.49
C ASN A 156 5.42 5.49 -4.42
N TYR A 157 4.13 5.78 -4.66
CA TYR A 157 3.71 6.84 -5.58
C TYR A 157 2.98 8.01 -4.89
N GLY A 158 2.81 8.02 -3.56
CA GLY A 158 1.98 9.05 -2.91
C GLY A 158 2.20 9.32 -1.43
N ALA A 159 2.76 8.40 -0.64
CA ALA A 159 3.06 8.63 0.76
C ALA A 159 4.16 9.68 0.92
N THR A 160 4.01 10.57 1.89
CA THR A 160 4.88 11.74 2.07
C THR A 160 5.49 11.87 3.46
N SER A 161 5.17 10.95 4.38
CA SER A 161 5.71 10.96 5.75
C SER A 161 7.24 10.84 5.75
N LEU A 162 7.87 11.58 6.66
CA LEU A 162 9.32 11.67 6.74
C LEU A 162 9.94 10.39 7.30
N ILE A 163 9.26 9.63 8.17
CA ILE A 163 9.80 8.37 8.70
C ILE A 163 10.18 7.36 7.61
N LEU A 164 9.45 7.37 6.49
CA LEU A 164 9.69 6.46 5.36
C LEU A 164 11.02 6.75 4.64
N SER A 165 11.65 7.89 4.93
CA SER A 165 12.98 8.24 4.41
C SER A 165 14.12 7.60 5.21
N ASP A 166 13.87 7.05 6.41
CA ASP A 166 14.90 6.39 7.21
C ASP A 166 15.27 5.02 6.60
N ARG A 167 16.45 4.98 5.96
CA ARG A 167 16.98 3.78 5.29
C ARG A 167 17.38 2.66 6.25
N ASN A 168 17.59 2.96 7.53
CA ASN A 168 17.87 1.93 8.53
C ASN A 168 16.60 1.15 8.88
N VAL A 169 15.46 1.83 8.92
CA VAL A 169 14.15 1.24 9.23
C VAL A 169 13.49 0.67 7.97
N TYR A 170 13.58 1.38 6.84
CA TYR A 170 12.93 1.02 5.57
C TYR A 170 13.94 0.87 4.42
N PRO A 171 14.82 -0.16 4.46
CA PRO A 171 15.92 -0.31 3.50
C PRO A 171 15.45 -0.59 2.06
N THR A 172 14.28 -1.24 1.89
CA THR A 172 13.74 -1.62 0.59
C THR A 172 12.64 -0.67 0.09
N PHE A 173 12.41 0.44 0.78
CA PHE A 173 11.40 1.43 0.42
C PHE A 173 11.98 2.52 -0.48
N PHE A 174 11.30 2.85 -1.57
CA PHE A 174 11.64 3.93 -2.49
C PHE A 174 10.37 4.67 -2.86
N GLN A 175 10.48 5.93 -3.25
CA GLN A 175 9.34 6.76 -3.63
C GLN A 175 9.65 7.57 -4.88
N THR A 176 8.64 7.76 -5.74
CA THR A 176 8.75 8.56 -6.97
C THR A 176 8.43 10.04 -6.74
N MET A 177 7.75 10.37 -5.63
CA MET A 177 7.48 11.74 -5.21
C MET A 177 8.52 12.23 -4.18
N GLN A 178 8.78 13.54 -4.14
CA GLN A 178 9.58 14.16 -3.07
C GLN A 178 8.81 14.11 -1.73
N ASN A 179 9.54 13.99 -0.62
CA ASN A 179 8.94 14.00 0.72
C ASN A 179 8.50 15.43 1.12
N ASN A 180 7.73 15.56 2.19
CA ASN A 180 7.19 16.85 2.62
C ASN A 180 8.23 17.82 3.22
N GLN A 181 9.50 17.44 3.34
CA GLN A 181 10.50 18.24 4.05
C GLN A 181 10.71 19.62 3.41
N ASP A 182 10.69 19.68 2.08
CA ASP A 182 10.84 20.93 1.35
C ASP A 182 9.61 21.84 1.53
N ASN A 183 8.40 21.27 1.70
CA ASN A 183 7.15 22.02 1.79
C ASN A 183 7.08 22.90 3.06
N TYR A 184 7.48 22.38 4.22
CA TYR A 184 7.46 23.16 5.47
C TYR A 184 8.55 24.24 5.48
N SER A 185 9.70 23.96 4.86
CA SER A 185 10.76 24.97 4.68
C SER A 185 10.31 26.14 3.80
N VAL A 186 9.44 25.88 2.81
CA VAL A 186 8.84 26.90 1.96
C VAL A 186 7.80 27.70 2.75
N LEU A 187 6.98 27.03 3.56
CA LEU A 187 5.98 27.68 4.39
C LEU A 187 6.63 28.66 5.39
N SER A 188 7.69 28.25 6.09
CA SER A 188 8.41 29.13 7.03
C SER A 188 9.04 30.35 6.32
N LYS A 189 9.62 30.16 5.13
CA LYS A 189 10.12 31.27 4.30
C LYS A 189 9.00 32.23 3.87
N LEU A 190 7.82 31.70 3.57
CA LEU A 190 6.66 32.49 3.16
C LEU A 190 6.11 33.32 4.33
N LEU A 191 5.97 32.72 5.52
CA LEU A 191 5.58 33.43 6.74
C LEU A 191 6.53 34.62 7.02
N LYS A 192 7.85 34.37 6.86
CA LYS A 192 8.88 35.39 7.01
C LYS A 192 8.79 36.50 5.95
N TYR A 193 8.55 36.14 4.69
CA TYR A 193 8.41 37.10 3.59
C TYR A 193 7.26 38.08 3.82
N PHE A 194 6.12 37.61 4.33
CA PHE A 194 4.96 38.45 4.62
C PHE A 194 5.00 39.13 6.01
N GLY A 195 6.06 38.89 6.80
CA GLY A 195 6.22 39.49 8.13
C GLY A 195 5.19 38.99 9.15
N TRP A 196 4.61 37.81 8.98
CA TRP A 196 3.65 37.24 9.92
C TRP A 196 4.37 36.73 11.17
N THR A 197 4.10 37.36 12.31
CA THR A 197 4.73 37.05 13.60
C THR A 197 3.82 36.30 14.57
N ARG A 198 2.54 36.14 14.23
CA ARG A 198 1.56 35.40 15.04
C ARG A 198 0.76 34.46 14.13
N VAL A 199 0.98 33.16 14.29
CA VAL A 199 0.28 32.10 13.57
C VAL A 199 -0.27 31.07 14.55
N ARG A 200 -1.31 30.34 14.13
CA ARG A 200 -1.79 29.14 14.83
C ARG A 200 -1.74 27.99 13.84
N ILE A 201 -1.13 26.89 14.25
CA ILE A 201 -1.00 25.67 13.45
C ILE A 201 -2.02 24.67 14.00
N PHE A 202 -2.78 24.06 13.09
CA PHE A 202 -3.66 22.94 13.39
C PHE A 202 -3.12 21.76 12.61
N ALA A 203 -2.88 20.65 13.30
CA ALA A 203 -2.37 19.42 12.72
C ALA A 203 -3.33 18.26 13.03
N SER A 204 -3.24 17.18 12.26
CA SER A 204 -3.91 15.93 12.59
C SER A 204 -3.33 15.33 13.88
N ASP A 205 -4.16 14.58 14.60
CA ASP A 205 -3.73 13.82 15.79
C ASP A 205 -3.21 12.45 15.34
N ASP A 206 -2.15 12.46 14.54
CA ASP A 206 -1.45 11.29 14.02
C ASP A 206 0.05 11.60 13.80
N ASP A 207 0.84 10.55 13.51
CA ASP A 207 2.30 10.67 13.31
C ASP A 207 2.66 11.72 12.25
N MET A 208 1.83 11.87 11.21
CA MET A 208 2.05 12.90 10.19
C MET A 208 1.87 14.29 10.79
N GLY A 209 0.79 14.54 11.52
CA GLY A 209 0.53 15.83 12.17
C GLY A 209 1.62 16.23 13.16
N GLU A 210 2.15 15.26 13.92
CA GLU A 210 3.28 15.51 14.81
C GLU A 210 4.54 15.91 14.01
N GLU A 211 4.87 15.21 12.92
CA GLU A 211 5.97 15.57 12.02
C GLU A 211 5.81 17.01 11.47
N GLU A 212 4.62 17.37 10.98
CA GLU A 212 4.39 18.69 10.36
C GLU A 212 4.67 19.83 11.35
N THR A 213 4.30 19.62 12.63
CA THR A 213 4.50 20.63 13.68
C THR A 213 5.95 20.76 14.13
N GLN A 214 6.75 19.70 14.04
CA GLN A 214 8.16 19.73 14.44
C GLN A 214 9.07 20.42 13.41
N VAL A 215 8.67 20.46 12.13
CA VAL A 215 9.48 20.99 11.02
C VAL A 215 9.20 22.48 10.72
N LEU A 216 8.12 23.05 11.26
CA LEU A 216 7.71 24.45 11.11
C LEU A 216 8.36 25.39 12.14
#